data_AF-A0A661V6V9-F1
#
_entry.id   AF-A0A661V6V9-F1
#
_cell.length_a   1.000
_cell.length_b   1.000
_cell.length_c   1.000
_cell.angle_alpha   90.00
_cell.angle_beta   90.00
_cell.angle_gamma   90.00
#
_symmetry.space_group_name_H-M   'P 1'
#
loop_
_entity.id
_entity.type
_entity.pdbx_description
1 polymer ?
#
loop_
_entity_poly.entity_id
_entity_poly.type
_entity_poly.pdbx_seq_one_letter_code
_entity_poly.pdbx_strand_id
1 'polypeptide(L)'
;MSRVISTNSPGKIRNQHRRTIAEALRRLSQKPKLDDEARDLAALIVFCLHGIAETLEQTIQAWEKRDYWMKAERFREQWHWLDPLTDELSAVVYQEQWDQLPPVLAQLMPHFADVKVRQMTRKPKLWQGAYERLVREG
;
A
#
# COMPACT_ATOMS: atom_id res chain seq x y z
N MET A 1 4.26 -28.38 1.16
CA MET A 1 3.73 -27.10 0.63
C MET A 1 4.80 -26.47 -0.24
N SER A 2 4.63 -26.53 -1.56
CA SER A 2 5.63 -26.10 -2.53
C SER A 2 5.86 -24.61 -2.42
N ARG A 3 7.09 -24.21 -2.10
CA ARG A 3 7.54 -22.82 -2.06
C ARG A 3 7.38 -22.23 -3.46
N VAL A 4 6.30 -21.49 -3.70
CA VAL A 4 6.14 -20.71 -4.93
C VAL A 4 7.29 -19.70 -4.95
N ILE A 5 8.31 -19.99 -5.75
CA ILE A 5 9.40 -19.05 -6.00
C ILE A 5 8.78 -17.95 -6.86
N SER A 6 8.32 -16.87 -6.22
CA SER A 6 8.03 -15.63 -6.93
C SER A 6 9.31 -15.22 -7.66
N THR A 7 9.31 -15.28 -8.99
CA THR A 7 10.42 -14.83 -9.84
C THR A 7 10.55 -13.30 -9.87
N ASN A 8 9.64 -12.58 -9.21
CA ASN A 8 9.64 -11.14 -9.16
C ASN A 8 10.56 -10.64 -8.03
N SER A 9 11.46 -9.73 -8.35
CA SER A 9 12.30 -9.07 -7.34
C SER A 9 11.45 -8.21 -6.38
N PRO A 10 11.91 -7.98 -5.14
CA PRO A 10 11.22 -7.11 -4.19
C PRO A 10 10.88 -5.73 -4.76
N GLY A 11 11.80 -5.16 -5.56
CA GLY A 11 11.58 -3.89 -6.25
C GLY A 11 10.44 -3.92 -7.27
N LYS A 12 10.29 -5.04 -8.02
CA LYS A 12 9.19 -5.20 -8.98
C LYS A 12 7.84 -5.32 -8.27
N ILE A 13 7.78 -6.07 -7.18
CA ILE A 13 6.59 -6.23 -6.34
C ILE A 13 6.19 -4.88 -5.73
N ARG A 14 7.15 -4.16 -5.14
CA ARG A 14 6.95 -2.82 -4.59
C ARG A 14 6.37 -1.84 -5.62
N ASN A 15 6.92 -1.81 -6.83
CA ASN A 15 6.43 -0.94 -7.90
C ASN A 15 5.00 -1.31 -8.34
N GLN A 16 4.65 -2.60 -8.33
CA GLN A 16 3.30 -3.06 -8.63
C GLN A 16 2.30 -2.61 -7.55
N HIS A 17 2.67 -2.65 -6.27
CA HIS A 17 1.85 -2.11 -5.17
C HIS A 17 1.74 -0.58 -5.27
N ARG A 18 2.85 0.15 -5.44
CA ARG A 18 2.84 1.61 -5.65
C ARG A 18 1.90 2.01 -6.78
N ARG A 19 1.94 1.28 -7.90
CA ARG A 19 1.05 1.51 -9.03
C ARG A 19 -0.42 1.29 -8.68
N THR A 20 -0.70 0.23 -7.93
CA THR A 20 -2.06 -0.11 -7.50
C THR A 20 -2.61 0.95 -6.55
N ILE A 21 -1.81 1.40 -5.58
CA ILE A 21 -2.18 2.48 -4.65
C ILE A 21 -2.46 3.76 -5.42
N ALA A 22 -1.60 4.18 -6.35
CA ALA A 22 -1.82 5.38 -7.14
C ALA A 22 -3.13 5.33 -7.96
N GLU A 23 -3.47 4.18 -8.53
CA GLU A 23 -4.74 4.00 -9.23
C GLU A 23 -5.96 3.99 -8.28
N ALA A 24 -5.81 3.42 -7.08
CA ALA A 24 -6.85 3.43 -6.04
C ALA A 24 -7.09 4.84 -5.49
N LEU A 25 -6.03 5.58 -5.17
CA LEU A 25 -6.09 6.99 -4.74
C LEU A 25 -6.80 7.85 -5.79
N ARG A 26 -6.45 7.69 -7.08
CA ARG A 26 -7.10 8.41 -8.18
C ARG A 26 -8.58 8.05 -8.33
N ARG A 27 -8.97 6.78 -8.09
CA ARG A 27 -10.39 6.38 -8.08
C ARG A 27 -11.12 7.05 -6.92
N LEU A 28 -10.57 6.96 -5.72
CA LEU A 28 -11.14 7.53 -4.50
C LEU A 28 -11.33 9.04 -4.62
N SER A 29 -10.36 9.77 -5.18
CA SER A 29 -10.46 11.23 -5.36
C SER A 29 -11.54 11.65 -6.36
N GLN A 30 -12.04 10.74 -7.18
CA GLN A 30 -13.10 10.99 -8.17
C GLN A 30 -14.49 10.60 -7.64
N LYS A 31 -14.57 9.97 -6.47
CA LYS A 31 -15.85 9.53 -5.90
C LYS A 31 -16.50 10.69 -5.14
N PRO A 32 -17.78 11.00 -5.41
CA PRO A 32 -18.51 12.07 -4.71
C PRO A 32 -18.93 11.68 -3.29
N LYS A 33 -18.92 10.37 -2.97
CA LYS A 33 -19.32 9.82 -1.68
C LYS A 33 -18.47 8.62 -1.31
N LEU A 34 -18.35 8.38 -0.01
CA LEU A 34 -17.81 7.15 0.55
C LEU A 34 -18.91 6.09 0.50
N ASP A 35 -18.74 5.11 -0.40
CA ASP A 35 -19.60 3.95 -0.56
C ASP A 35 -18.81 2.66 -0.31
N ASP A 36 -19.43 1.50 -0.50
CA ASP A 36 -18.77 0.20 -0.24
C ASP A 36 -17.53 -0.01 -1.14
N GLU A 37 -17.54 0.52 -2.36
CA GLU A 37 -16.35 0.47 -3.22
C GLU A 37 -15.21 1.33 -2.64
N ALA A 38 -15.52 2.48 -2.02
CA ALA A 38 -14.51 3.28 -1.34
C ALA A 38 -13.88 2.53 -0.17
N ARG A 39 -14.66 1.77 0.60
CA ARG A 39 -14.17 0.91 1.69
C ARG A 39 -13.25 -0.19 1.17
N ASP A 40 -13.66 -0.87 0.11
CA ASP A 40 -12.86 -1.88 -0.57
C ASP A 40 -11.54 -1.31 -1.13
N LEU A 41 -11.58 -0.11 -1.72
CA LEU A 41 -10.38 0.57 -2.21
C LEU A 41 -9.45 0.98 -1.06
N ALA A 42 -9.98 1.47 0.06
CA ALA A 42 -9.19 1.78 1.25
C ALA A 42 -8.50 0.53 1.80
N ALA A 43 -9.23 -0.58 1.93
CA ALA A 43 -8.67 -1.85 2.35
C ALA A 43 -7.61 -2.39 1.37
N LEU A 44 -7.82 -2.24 0.05
CA LEU A 44 -6.81 -2.59 -0.95
C LEU A 44 -5.52 -1.76 -0.76
N ILE A 45 -5.64 -0.48 -0.41
CA ILE A 45 -4.47 0.37 -0.12
C ILE A 45 -3.72 -0.19 1.09
N VAL A 46 -4.40 -0.52 2.19
CA VAL A 46 -3.78 -1.14 3.37
C VAL A 46 -3.01 -2.41 3.01
N PHE A 47 -3.61 -3.34 2.27
CA PHE A 47 -2.91 -4.55 1.82
C PHE A 47 -1.67 -4.23 0.97
N CYS A 48 -1.75 -3.22 0.10
CA CYS A 48 -0.62 -2.82 -0.72
C CYS A 48 0.49 -2.14 0.12
N LEU A 49 0.15 -1.39 1.16
CA LEU A 49 1.13 -0.77 2.05
C LEU A 49 1.88 -1.84 2.86
N HIS A 50 1.18 -2.82 3.44
CA HIS A 50 1.80 -3.98 4.08
C HIS A 50 2.70 -4.76 3.12
N GLY A 51 2.21 -5.03 1.89
CA GLY A 51 3.02 -5.69 0.86
C GLY A 51 4.26 -4.87 0.46
N ILE A 52 4.21 -3.54 0.53
CA ILE A 52 5.41 -2.71 0.37
C ILE A 52 6.35 -2.92 1.55
N ALA A 53 5.89 -2.84 2.80
CA ALA A 53 6.72 -3.00 4.00
C ALA A 53 7.49 -4.33 3.97
N GLU A 54 6.84 -5.44 3.62
CA GLU A 54 7.50 -6.75 3.45
C GLU A 54 8.65 -6.70 2.43
N THR A 55 8.48 -5.99 1.32
CA THR A 55 9.54 -5.85 0.30
C THR A 55 10.69 -4.94 0.76
N LEU A 56 10.41 -3.98 1.64
CA LEU A 56 11.44 -3.13 2.22
C LEU A 56 12.33 -3.96 3.13
N GLU A 57 11.72 -4.76 4.01
CA GLU A 57 12.44 -5.64 4.93
C GLU A 57 13.33 -6.63 4.17
N GLN A 58 12.81 -7.26 3.12
CA GLN A 58 13.62 -8.13 2.25
C GLN A 58 14.80 -7.39 1.59
N THR A 59 14.62 -6.13 1.21
CA THR A 59 15.66 -5.30 0.59
C THR A 59 16.74 -4.93 1.61
N ILE A 60 16.33 -4.50 2.80
CA ILE A 60 17.18 -4.11 3.93
C ILE A 60 18.04 -5.30 4.35
N GLN A 61 17.41 -6.44 4.68
CA GLN A 61 18.12 -7.66 5.09
C GLN A 61 19.15 -8.13 4.05
N ALA A 62 18.83 -8.00 2.75
CA ALA A 62 19.74 -8.38 1.68
C ALA A 62 20.99 -7.48 1.60
N TRP A 63 20.87 -6.20 1.97
CA TRP A 63 21.99 -5.27 2.03
C TRP A 63 22.79 -5.41 3.32
N GLU A 64 22.12 -5.60 4.45
CA GLU A 64 22.74 -5.85 5.75
C GLU A 64 23.61 -7.13 5.71
N LYS A 65 23.12 -8.23 5.10
CA LYS A 65 23.90 -9.46 4.86
C LYS A 65 25.14 -9.27 3.97
N ARG A 66 25.27 -8.13 3.29
CA ARG A 66 26.41 -7.76 2.44
C ARG A 66 27.21 -6.60 3.02
N ASP A 67 27.00 -6.30 4.30
CA ASP A 67 27.62 -5.21 5.04
C ASP A 67 27.34 -3.80 4.47
N TYR A 68 26.25 -3.63 3.72
CA TYR A 68 25.82 -2.33 3.18
C TYR A 68 24.90 -1.57 4.15
N TRP A 69 25.33 -1.45 5.41
CA TRP A 69 24.56 -0.85 6.50
C TRP A 69 24.10 0.59 6.23
N MET A 70 24.99 1.45 5.74
CA MET A 70 24.64 2.85 5.41
C MET A 70 23.61 2.96 4.28
N LYS A 71 23.59 1.99 3.36
CA LYS A 71 22.62 1.95 2.27
C LYS A 71 21.25 1.48 2.76
N ALA A 72 21.24 0.49 3.64
CA ALA A 72 20.04 0.02 4.33
C ALA A 72 19.42 1.14 5.17
N GLU A 73 20.23 1.87 5.93
CA GLU A 73 19.73 2.94 6.80
C GLU A 73 19.12 4.10 6.01
N ARG A 74 19.81 4.59 4.97
CA ARG A 74 19.25 5.63 4.08
C ARG A 74 17.93 5.21 3.42
N PHE A 75 17.79 3.92 3.15
CA PHE A 75 16.58 3.39 2.55
C PHE A 75 15.46 3.23 3.57
N ARG A 76 15.76 2.83 4.81
CA ARG A 76 14.80 2.86 5.92
C ARG A 76 14.26 4.27 6.12
N GLU A 77 15.15 5.26 6.19
CA GLU A 77 14.79 6.67 6.34
C GLU A 77 13.86 7.18 5.21
N GLN A 78 14.14 6.79 3.96
CA GLN A 78 13.28 7.13 2.82
C GLN A 78 11.84 6.62 2.97
N TRP A 79 11.65 5.53 3.71
CA TRP A 79 10.36 4.86 3.88
C TRP A 79 9.80 4.95 5.30
N HIS A 80 10.39 5.77 6.18
CA HIS A 80 9.96 5.90 7.58
C HIS A 80 8.48 6.30 7.72
N TRP A 81 7.92 6.97 6.72
CA TRP A 81 6.52 7.38 6.65
C TRP A 81 5.54 6.21 6.45
N LEU A 82 6.01 5.06 5.97
CA LEU A 82 5.15 3.96 5.52
C LEU A 82 4.35 3.36 6.67
N ASP A 83 5.04 2.94 7.72
CA ASP A 83 4.43 2.27 8.88
C ASP A 83 3.39 3.16 9.57
N PRO A 84 3.69 4.42 9.97
CA PRO A 84 2.70 5.26 10.65
C PRO A 84 1.46 5.55 9.79
N LEU A 85 1.61 5.79 8.48
CA LEU A 85 0.45 6.00 7.60
C LEU A 85 -0.33 4.69 7.33
N THR A 86 0.34 3.54 7.38
CA THR A 86 -0.32 2.24 7.27
C THR A 86 -1.15 1.96 8.51
N ASP A 87 -0.61 2.25 9.70
CA ASP A 87 -1.31 2.10 10.97
C ASP A 87 -2.51 3.05 11.05
N GLU A 88 -2.34 4.32 10.67
CA GLU A 88 -3.42 5.32 10.64
C GLU A 88 -4.55 4.90 9.69
N LEU A 89 -4.22 4.48 8.46
CA LEU A 89 -5.23 4.01 7.51
C LEU A 89 -5.90 2.70 7.97
N SER A 90 -5.13 1.78 8.57
CA SER A 90 -5.67 0.54 9.11
C SER A 90 -6.64 0.82 10.25
N ALA A 91 -6.30 1.76 11.15
CA ALA A 91 -7.17 2.18 12.23
C ALA A 91 -8.49 2.77 11.72
N VAL A 92 -8.45 3.60 10.66
CA VAL A 92 -9.66 4.13 10.00
C VAL A 92 -10.58 2.99 9.55
N VAL A 93 -10.01 1.93 8.96
CA VAL A 93 -10.79 0.81 8.44
C VAL A 93 -11.32 -0.09 9.57
N TYR A 94 -10.49 -0.45 10.55
CA TYR A 94 -10.89 -1.35 11.64
C TYR A 94 -11.83 -0.70 12.66
N GLN A 95 -11.70 0.61 12.90
CA GLN A 95 -12.54 1.35 13.84
C GLN A 95 -13.76 2.00 13.15
N GLU A 96 -13.94 1.74 11.86
CA GLU A 96 -15.02 2.30 11.03
C GLU A 96 -15.09 3.84 11.05
N GLN A 97 -13.96 4.52 11.25
CA GLN A 97 -13.83 5.98 11.30
C GLN A 97 -13.75 6.59 9.90
N TRP A 98 -14.75 6.29 9.06
CA TRP A 98 -14.74 6.65 7.64
C TRP A 98 -14.68 8.17 7.37
N ASP A 99 -15.08 8.99 8.34
CA ASP A 99 -14.91 10.44 8.33
C ASP A 99 -13.43 10.88 8.33
N GLN A 100 -12.54 10.05 8.87
CA GLN A 100 -11.10 10.27 8.88
C GLN A 100 -10.40 9.75 7.61
N LEU A 101 -11.10 9.04 6.73
CA LEU A 101 -10.49 8.51 5.51
C LEU A 101 -9.92 9.62 4.60
N PRO A 102 -10.66 10.71 4.27
CA PRO A 102 -10.15 11.76 3.39
C PRO A 102 -8.82 12.41 3.83
N PRO A 103 -8.63 12.84 5.10
CA PRO A 103 -7.36 13.43 5.52
C PRO A 103 -6.20 12.42 5.46
N VAL A 104 -6.42 11.15 5.82
CA VAL A 104 -5.38 10.10 5.69
C VAL A 104 -4.98 9.87 4.23
N LEU A 105 -5.95 9.82 3.31
CA LEU A 105 -5.65 9.73 1.88
C LEU A 105 -4.86 10.93 1.37
N ALA A 106 -5.15 12.14 1.87
CA ALA A 106 -4.42 13.35 1.50
C ALA A 106 -2.95 13.30 1.95
N GLN A 107 -2.67 12.71 3.11
CA GLN A 107 -1.30 12.47 3.60
C GLN A 107 -0.55 11.45 2.72
N LEU A 108 -1.23 10.44 2.16
CA LEU A 108 -0.63 9.46 1.28
C LEU A 108 -0.29 10.02 -0.11
N MET A 109 -1.04 10.99 -0.63
CA MET A 109 -0.91 11.47 -2.02
C MET A 109 0.52 11.87 -2.43
N PRO A 110 1.28 12.67 -1.64
CA PRO A 110 2.64 13.07 -2.00
C PRO A 110 3.61 11.89 -2.21
N HIS A 111 3.45 10.79 -1.45
CA HIS A 111 4.34 9.63 -1.51
C HIS A 111 4.21 8.81 -2.81
N PHE A 112 3.11 9.02 -3.56
CA PHE A 112 2.83 8.35 -4.83
C PHE A 112 2.75 9.32 -6.02
N ALA A 113 3.11 10.60 -5.83
CA ALA A 113 3.03 11.63 -6.87
C ALA A 113 3.95 11.37 -8.08
N ASP A 114 5.02 10.60 -7.89
CA ASP A 114 5.94 10.14 -8.95
C ASP A 114 5.28 9.10 -9.88
N VAL A 115 4.24 8.40 -9.43
CA VAL A 115 3.57 7.35 -10.19
C VAL A 115 2.58 7.95 -11.21
N LYS A 116 3.02 8.10 -12.46
CA LYS A 116 2.19 8.64 -13.54
C LYS A 116 1.05 7.70 -13.95
N VAL A 117 -0.18 7.96 -13.52
CA VAL A 117 -1.39 7.24 -13.94
C VAL A 117 -1.93 7.81 -15.26
N ARG A 118 -1.44 7.32 -16.41
CA ARG A 118 -2.00 7.69 -17.73
C ARG A 118 -3.36 7.04 -18.01
N GLN A 119 -3.48 5.76 -17.67
CA GLN A 119 -4.68 4.95 -17.84
C GLN A 119 -4.92 4.10 -16.60
N MET A 120 -6.19 3.82 -16.29
CA MET A 120 -6.56 2.88 -15.23
C MET A 120 -6.45 1.47 -15.78
N THR A 121 -5.70 0.61 -15.11
CA THR A 121 -5.44 -0.78 -15.51
C THR A 121 -5.99 -1.79 -14.50
N ARG A 122 -6.15 -1.39 -13.23
CA ARG A 122 -6.70 -2.27 -12.20
C ARG A 122 -8.20 -2.46 -12.40
N LYS A 123 -8.66 -3.71 -12.32
CA LYS A 123 -10.07 -4.10 -12.49
C LYS A 123 -10.74 -4.29 -11.13
N PRO A 124 -12.08 -4.10 -11.03
CA PRO A 124 -12.83 -4.24 -9.76
C PRO A 124 -12.55 -5.50 -8.96
N LYS A 125 -12.37 -6.63 -9.65
CA LYS A 125 -11.99 -7.91 -9.03
C LYS A 125 -10.77 -7.84 -8.09
N LEU A 126 -9.92 -6.82 -8.22
CA LEU A 126 -8.76 -6.63 -7.36
C LEU A 126 -9.12 -6.12 -5.96
N TRP A 127 -10.14 -5.27 -5.81
CA TRP A 127 -10.56 -4.71 -4.52
C TRP A 127 -11.90 -5.24 -4.02
N GLN A 128 -12.72 -5.85 -4.87
CA GLN A 128 -14.02 -6.40 -4.45
C GLN A 128 -13.87 -7.36 -3.26
N GLY A 129 -14.51 -7.02 -2.15
CA GLY A 129 -14.45 -7.78 -0.90
C GLY A 129 -13.13 -7.64 -0.14
N ALA A 130 -12.27 -6.69 -0.51
CA ALA A 130 -11.03 -6.42 0.22
C ALA A 130 -11.33 -5.91 1.63
N TYR A 131 -12.40 -5.12 1.82
CA TYR A 131 -12.80 -4.65 3.13
C TYR A 131 -13.17 -5.82 4.05
N GLU A 132 -14.06 -6.70 3.59
CA GLU A 132 -14.48 -7.88 4.36
C GLU A 132 -13.30 -8.80 4.70
N ARG A 133 -12.35 -8.94 3.77
CA ARG A 133 -11.12 -9.71 4.01
C ARG A 133 -10.24 -9.07 5.06
N LEU A 134 -10.03 -7.76 4.99
CA LEU A 134 -9.18 -7.04 5.94
C LEU A 134 -9.76 -7.14 7.35
N VAL A 135 -11.06 -6.87 7.52
CA VAL A 135 -11.76 -6.99 8.81
C VAL A 135 -11.75 -8.42 9.37
N ARG A 136 -11.68 -9.45 8.52
CA ARG A 136 -11.56 -10.85 8.97
C ARG A 136 -10.13 -11.22 9.41
N GLU A 137 -9.13 -10.56 8.84
CA GLU A 137 -7.71 -10.83 9.11
C GLU A 137 -7.17 -10.06 10.34
N GLY A 138 -7.82 -8.95 10.72
CA GLY A 138 -7.51 -8.16 11.92
C GLY A 138 -8.28 -8.62 13.17
#